data_AF-A0A7Y7ND14-F1
#
_entry.id   AF-A0A7Y7ND14-F1
#
_cell.length_a   1.000
_cell.length_b   1.000
_cell.length_c   1.000
_cell.angle_alpha   90.00
_cell.angle_beta   90.00
_cell.angle_gamma   90.00
#
_symmetry.space_group_name_H-M   'P 1'
#
loop_
_entity.id
_entity.type
_entity.pdbx_description
1 polymer ?
#
loop_
_entity_poly.entity_id
_entity_poly.type
_entity_poly.pdbx_seq_one_letter_code
_entity_poly.pdbx_strand_id
1 'polypeptide(L)'
;MKTNSKHNNRESMINGFVQAFRESGLKVTHQRIEIYRELLESHDHPSAELLHKRLSEKLPTISLDTIYRTLATLEQHGLVSRIQTAGSLARFEAVTT
;
A
#
# COMPACT_ATOMS: atom_id res chain seq x y z
N MET A 1 0.00 27.58 -2.61
CA MET A 1 1.42 27.18 -2.40
C MET A 1 1.55 26.06 -1.37
N LYS A 2 0.90 24.89 -1.58
CA LYS A 2 0.89 23.74 -0.63
C LYS A 2 1.32 22.40 -1.25
N THR A 3 2.03 22.43 -2.38
CA THR A 3 2.37 21.22 -3.16
C THR A 3 3.71 20.59 -2.75
N ASN A 4 4.63 21.35 -2.15
CA ASN A 4 5.99 20.86 -1.86
C ASN A 4 6.06 19.89 -0.67
N SER A 5 5.27 20.13 0.38
CA SER A 5 5.37 19.35 1.64
C SER A 5 4.74 17.95 1.53
N LYS A 6 3.60 17.79 0.86
CA LYS A 6 2.96 16.48 0.66
C LYS A 6 3.75 15.56 -0.28
N HIS A 7 4.42 16.12 -1.29
CA HIS A 7 5.23 15.34 -2.21
C HIS A 7 6.47 14.77 -1.51
N ASN A 8 7.16 15.60 -0.72
CA ASN A 8 8.32 15.17 0.07
C ASN A 8 7.97 14.09 1.09
N ASN A 9 6.78 14.16 1.71
CA ASN A 9 6.34 13.14 2.65
C ASN A 9 6.15 11.77 1.95
N ARG A 10 5.51 11.75 0.78
CA ARG A 10 5.27 10.49 0.06
C ARG A 10 6.55 9.82 -0.41
N GLU A 11 7.51 10.58 -0.92
CA GLU A 11 8.82 10.03 -1.29
C GLU A 11 9.53 9.42 -0.07
N SER A 12 9.47 10.08 1.09
CA SER A 12 9.99 9.53 2.35
C SER A 12 9.30 8.22 2.73
N MET A 13 7.98 8.15 2.60
CA MET A 13 7.20 6.93 2.87
C MET A 13 7.57 5.78 1.93
N ILE A 14 7.75 6.07 0.64
CA ILE A 14 8.21 5.08 -0.35
C ILE A 14 9.62 4.59 -0.01
N ASN A 15 10.52 5.48 0.41
CA ASN A 15 11.86 5.10 0.84
C ASN A 15 11.83 4.20 2.09
N GLY A 16 10.98 4.52 3.07
CA GLY A 16 10.75 3.67 4.25
C GLY A 16 10.24 2.28 3.88
N PHE A 17 9.30 2.20 2.93
CA PHE A 17 8.85 0.93 2.35
C PHE A 17 9.99 0.13 1.72
N VAL A 18 10.81 0.78 0.89
CA VAL A 18 11.95 0.13 0.21
C VAL A 18 12.94 -0.41 1.24
N GLN A 19 13.22 0.36 2.29
CA GLN A 19 14.11 -0.05 3.36
C GLN A 19 13.57 -1.27 4.13
N ALA A 20 12.31 -1.23 4.57
CA ALA A 20 11.69 -2.34 5.30
C ALA A 20 11.71 -3.67 4.51
N PHE A 21 11.46 -3.60 3.20
CA PHE A 21 11.51 -4.79 2.34
C PHE A 21 12.94 -5.31 2.18
N ARG A 22 13.93 -4.43 2.01
CA ARG A 22 15.34 -4.82 1.90
C ARG A 22 15.85 -5.45 3.20
N GLU A 23 15.56 -4.86 4.36
CA GLU A 23 15.95 -5.38 5.67
C GLU A 23 15.33 -6.76 5.95
N SER A 24 14.16 -7.03 5.37
CA SER A 24 13.46 -8.32 5.49
C SER A 24 13.85 -9.35 4.43
N GLY A 25 14.85 -9.04 3.59
CA GLY A 25 15.28 -9.92 2.48
C GLY A 25 14.21 -10.10 1.39
N LEU A 26 13.19 -9.24 1.36
CA LEU A 26 12.09 -9.30 0.42
C LEU A 26 12.38 -8.48 -0.83
N LYS A 27 12.01 -9.01 -1.99
CA LYS A 27 12.12 -8.26 -3.25
C LYS A 27 11.20 -7.04 -3.24
N VAL A 28 11.78 -5.88 -3.51
CA VAL A 28 11.03 -4.68 -3.90
C VAL A 28 10.63 -4.84 -5.37
N THR A 29 9.33 -5.00 -5.63
CA THR A 29 8.80 -5.11 -7.00
C THR A 29 7.94 -3.91 -7.34
N HIS A 30 7.80 -3.61 -8.63
CA HIS A 30 6.95 -2.52 -9.10
C HIS A 30 5.50 -2.67 -8.60
N GLN A 31 4.91 -3.87 -8.67
CA GLN A 31 3.56 -4.12 -8.16
C GLN A 31 3.42 -3.79 -6.67
N ARG A 32 4.41 -4.14 -5.83
CA ARG A 32 4.37 -3.85 -4.39
C ARG A 32 4.44 -2.35 -4.10
N ILE A 33 5.27 -1.63 -4.84
CA ILE A 33 5.37 -0.16 -4.76
C ILE A 33 4.04 0.49 -5.13
N GLU A 34 3.42 0.04 -6.22
CA GLU A 34 2.15 0.59 -6.70
C GLU A 34 0.98 0.32 -5.77
N ILE A 35 0.91 -0.86 -5.15
CA ILE A 35 -0.08 -1.14 -4.09
C ILE A 35 0.07 -0.15 -2.94
N TYR A 36 1.29 0.08 -2.48
CA TYR A 36 1.53 1.01 -1.37
C TYR A 36 1.28 2.47 -1.78
N ARG A 37 1.63 2.85 -3.01
CA ARG A 37 1.35 4.18 -3.57
C ARG A 37 -0.15 4.46 -3.64
N GLU A 38 -0.94 3.50 -4.12
CA GLU A 38 -2.41 3.61 -4.18
C GLU A 38 -2.99 3.83 -2.77
N LEU A 39 -2.47 3.16 -1.75
CA LEU A 39 -2.89 3.39 -0.36
C LEU A 39 -2.51 4.78 0.17
N LEU A 40 -1.33 5.29 -0.18
CA LEU A 40 -0.90 6.64 0.19
C LEU A 40 -1.74 7.75 -0.48
N GLU A 41 -2.36 7.44 -1.62
CA GLU A 41 -3.19 8.36 -2.40
C GLU A 41 -4.69 8.21 -2.09
N SER A 42 -5.09 7.08 -1.50
CA SER A 42 -6.46 6.79 -1.14
C SER A 42 -6.89 7.51 0.13
N HIS A 43 -8.10 8.10 0.10
CA HIS A 43 -8.75 8.69 1.27
C HIS A 43 -9.93 7.84 1.78
N ASP A 44 -10.24 6.76 1.08
CA ASP A 44 -11.43 5.95 1.30
C ASP A 44 -11.11 4.58 1.89
N HIS A 45 -9.89 4.33 2.37
CA HIS A 45 -9.48 3.07 2.99
C HIS A 45 -9.94 1.83 2.19
N PRO A 46 -9.36 1.58 1.00
CA PRO A 46 -9.88 0.57 0.10
C PRO A 46 -9.73 -0.85 0.67
N SER A 47 -10.61 -1.77 0.23
CA SER A 47 -10.40 -3.22 0.43
C SER A 47 -9.38 -3.76 -0.59
N ALA A 48 -8.93 -5.01 -0.41
CA ALA A 48 -8.06 -5.67 -1.38
C ALA A 48 -8.71 -5.79 -2.77
N GLU A 49 -10.02 -6.02 -2.83
CA GLU A 49 -10.80 -6.09 -4.07
C GLU A 49 -10.88 -4.74 -4.77
N LEU A 50 -11.05 -3.65 -4.00
CA LEU A 50 -11.07 -2.30 -4.56
C LEU A 50 -9.67 -1.91 -5.07
N LEU A 51 -8.62 -2.23 -4.32
CA LEU A 51 -7.23 -2.06 -4.78
C LEU A 51 -6.98 -2.82 -6.08
N HIS A 52 -7.43 -4.07 -6.18
CA HIS A 52 -7.30 -4.87 -7.39
C HIS A 52 -7.99 -4.20 -8.58
N LYS A 53 -9.23 -3.75 -8.39
CA LYS A 53 -10.00 -3.06 -9.42
C LYS A 53 -9.29 -1.79 -9.90
N ARG A 54 -8.70 -1.00 -9.01
CA ARG A 54 -7.99 0.24 -9.37
C ARG A 54 -6.67 -0.03 -10.07
N LEU A 55 -5.93 -1.03 -9.59
CA LEU A 55 -4.59 -1.33 -10.08
C LEU A 55 -4.58 -2.16 -11.36
N SER A 56 -5.64 -2.89 -11.69
CA SER A 56 -5.68 -3.79 -12.84
C SER A 56 -5.49 -3.07 -14.19
N GLU A 57 -5.86 -1.80 -14.29
CA GLU A 57 -5.64 -1.01 -15.51
C GLU A 57 -4.15 -0.67 -15.73
N LYS A 58 -3.44 -0.33 -14.64
CA LYS A 58 -2.01 0.00 -14.66
C LYS A 58 -1.12 -1.23 -14.63
N LEU A 59 -1.58 -2.31 -13.99
CA LEU A 59 -0.87 -3.55 -13.75
C LEU A 59 -1.73 -4.75 -14.19
N PRO A 60 -1.86 -5.03 -15.50
CA PRO A 60 -2.76 -6.07 -15.99
C PRO A 60 -2.46 -7.49 -15.46
N THR A 61 -1.25 -7.72 -14.95
CA THR A 61 -0.80 -8.99 -14.40
C THR A 61 -0.91 -9.10 -12.88
N ILE A 62 -1.43 -8.07 -12.20
CA ILE A 62 -1.61 -8.10 -10.75
C ILE A 62 -2.74 -9.07 -10.40
N SER A 63 -2.52 -9.90 -9.38
CA SER A 63 -3.54 -10.79 -8.84
C SER A 63 -4.02 -10.31 -7.47
N LEU A 64 -5.24 -10.71 -7.07
CA LEU A 64 -5.71 -10.52 -5.69
C LEU A 64 -4.75 -11.14 -4.67
N ASP A 65 -4.21 -12.33 -4.94
CA ASP A 65 -3.21 -12.97 -4.07
C ASP A 65 -1.98 -12.07 -3.87
N THR A 66 -1.49 -11.44 -4.93
CA THR A 66 -0.36 -10.51 -4.85
C THR A 66 -0.67 -9.33 -3.94
N ILE A 67 -1.89 -8.80 -4.03
CA ILE A 67 -2.36 -7.70 -3.18
C ILE A 67 -2.44 -8.15 -1.73
N TYR A 68 -3.12 -9.25 -1.44
CA TYR A 68 -3.25 -9.78 -0.08
C TYR A 68 -1.88 -10.06 0.57
N ARG A 69 -0.97 -10.73 -0.14
CA ARG A 69 0.39 -11.01 0.37
C ARG A 69 1.19 -9.73 0.61
N THR A 70 1.02 -8.73 -0.23
CA THR A 70 1.69 -7.43 -0.07
C THR A 70 1.12 -6.68 1.12
N LEU A 71 -0.20 -6.61 1.27
CA LEU A 71 -0.87 -5.97 2.41
C LEU A 71 -0.47 -6.62 3.74
N ALA A 72 -0.44 -7.95 3.80
CA ALA A 72 0.00 -8.66 4.99
C ALA A 72 1.47 -8.34 5.34
N THR A 73 2.34 -8.28 4.33
CA THR A 73 3.75 -7.89 4.54
C THR A 73 3.85 -6.44 5.06
N LEU A 74 3.09 -5.52 4.47
CA LEU A 74 3.09 -4.11 4.89
C LEU A 74 2.58 -3.94 6.33
N GLU A 75 1.54 -4.69 6.70
CA GLU A 75 0.98 -4.72 8.06
C GLU A 75 2.01 -5.25 9.07
N GLN A 76 2.73 -6.32 8.74
CA GLN A 76 3.81 -6.87 9.57
C GLN A 76 4.94 -5.85 9.83
N HIS A 77 5.17 -4.92 8.91
CA HIS A 77 6.17 -3.86 9.05
C HIS A 77 5.60 -2.54 9.58
N GLY A 78 4.32 -2.50 9.97
CA GLY A 78 3.67 -1.29 10.48
C GLY A 78 3.51 -0.17 9.44
N LEU A 79 3.65 -0.48 8.14
CA LEU A 79 3.50 0.49 7.05
C LEU A 79 2.03 0.66 6.63
N VAL A 80 1.21 -0.35 6.88
CA VAL A 80 -0.23 -0.35 6.61
C VAL A 80 -0.97 -0.81 7.85
N SER A 81 -2.11 -0.19 8.12
CA SER A 81 -3.04 -0.61 9.15
C SER A 81 -4.28 -1.23 8.52
N ARG A 82 -4.80 -2.27 9.17
CA ARG A 82 -6.05 -2.92 8.83
C ARG A 82 -7.16 -2.38 9.72
N ILE A 83 -8.20 -1.84 9.09
CA ILE A 83 -9.44 -1.43 9.74
C ILE A 83 -10.43 -2.58 9.63
N GLN A 84 -10.72 -3.24 10.75
CA GLN A 84 -11.71 -4.31 10.83
C GLN A 84 -13.04 -3.74 11.29
N THR A 85 -14.01 -3.66 10.38
CA THR A 85 -15.40 -3.31 10.69
C THR A 85 -16.26 -4.57 10.77
N ALA A 86 -17.12 -4.67 11.78
CA ALA A 86 -17.98 -5.83 11.97
C ALA A 86 -18.93 -6.00 10.77
N GLY A 87 -18.91 -7.19 10.15
CA GLY A 87 -19.79 -7.52 9.02
C GLY A 87 -19.38 -6.96 7.65
N SER A 88 -18.18 -6.39 7.51
CA SER A 88 -17.68 -5.90 6.21
C SER A 88 -16.26 -6.37 5.87
N LEU A 89 -15.90 -6.22 4.60
CA LEU A 89 -14.56 -6.52 4.09
C LEU A 89 -13.51 -5.68 4.83
N ALA A 90 -12.34 -6.27 5.06
CA ALA A 90 -11.21 -5.55 5.64
C ALA A 90 -10.81 -4.36 4.77
N ARG A 91 -10.56 -3.23 5.43
CA ARG A 91 -10.13 -1.98 4.80
C ARG A 91 -8.71 -1.66 5.23
N PHE A 92 -7.96 -0.99 4.37
CA PHE A 92 -6.54 -0.73 4.59
C PHE A 92 -6.21 0.73 4.45
N GLU A 93 -5.25 1.20 5.23
CA GLU A 93 -4.72 2.55 5.15
C GLU A 93 -3.20 2.57 5.34
N ALA A 94 -2.50 3.48 4.66
CA ALA A 94 -1.08 3.68 4.92
C ALA A 94 -0.87 4.41 6.24
N VAL A 95 0.05 3.90 7.07
CA VAL A 95 0.38 4.52 8.36
C VAL A 95 1.29 5.73 8.11
N THR A 96 0.72 6.92 8.06
CA THR A 96 1.49 8.17 7.95
C THR A 96 1.92 8.61 9.34
N THR A 97 3.21 8.45 9.66
CA THR A 97 3.84 9.04 10.87
C THR A 97 4.21 10.50 10.62
#